data_AF-A0A1M6CC46-F1
#
_entry.id   AF-A0A1M6CC46-F1
#
_cell.length_a   1.000
_cell.length_b   1.000
_cell.length_c   1.000
_cell.angle_alpha   90.00
_cell.angle_beta   90.00
_cell.angle_gamma   90.00
#
_symmetry.space_group_name_H-M   'P 1'
#
loop_
_entity.id
_entity.type
_entity.pdbx_description
1 polymer ?
#
loop_
_entity_poly.entity_id
_entity_poly.type
_entity_poly.pdbx_seq_one_letter_code
_entity_poly.pdbx_strand_id
1 'polypeptide(L)' 'MKIIDVKVWLVEGVKYNWTFLKIYTDDGLTGVGEATNWPGSQIVEAAAKELGNRIIGLDPMKIDFI' A
#
# COMPACT_ATOMS: atom_id res chain seq x y z
N MET A 1 -0.95 11.98 14.18
CA MET A 1 -1.06 11.35 12.86
C MET A 1 -1.27 9.86 13.06
N LYS A 2 -2.33 9.33 12.47
CA LYS A 2 -2.65 7.90 12.44
C LYS A 2 -3.01 7.51 11.02
N ILE A 3 -2.62 6.30 10.63
CA ILE A 3 -3.07 5.71 9.37
C ILE A 3 -4.56 5.37 9.50
N ILE A 4 -5.38 5.81 8.56
CA ILE A 4 -6.84 5.57 8.56
C ILE A 4 -7.31 4.68 7.42
N ASP A 5 -6.54 4.59 6.33
CA ASP A 5 -6.88 3.75 5.18
C ASP A 5 -5.61 3.40 4.38
N VAL A 6 -5.62 2.23 3.75
CA VAL A 6 -4.60 1.79 2.78
C VAL A 6 -5.34 1.23 1.57
N LYS A 7 -5.21 1.91 0.44
CA LYS A 7 -5.76 1.44 -0.84
C LYS A 7 -4.66 0.86 -1.69
N VAL A 8 -4.96 -0.27 -2.32
CA VAL A 8 -4.04 -1.00 -3.20
C VAL A 8 -4.74 -1.23 -4.53
N TRP A 9 -4.05 -0.97 -5.63
CA TRP A 9 -4.55 -1.12 -6.99
C TRP A 9 -3.62 -1.98 -7.82
N LEU A 10 -4.22 -2.92 -8.52
CA LEU A 10 -3.63 -3.53 -9.70
C LEU A 10 -3.94 -2.64 -10.91
N VAL A 11 -2.91 -2.16 -11.58
CA VAL A 11 -3.00 -1.25 -12.73
C VAL A 11 -2.45 -1.95 -13.96
N GLU A 12 -3.22 -1.93 -15.05
CA GLU A 12 -2.80 -2.51 -16.32
C GLU A 12 -1.55 -1.80 -16.85
N GLY A 13 -0.54 -2.58 -17.22
CA GLY A 13 0.70 -2.08 -17.83
C GLY A 13 1.01 -2.78 -19.14
N VAL A 14 1.92 -2.21 -19.93
CA VAL A 14 2.20 -2.70 -21.31
C VAL A 14 2.79 -4.11 -21.33
N LYS A 15 3.75 -4.40 -20.44
CA LYS A 15 4.40 -5.72 -20.35
C LYS A 15 3.83 -6.56 -19.20
N TYR A 16 3.69 -5.94 -18.03
CA TYR A 16 3.13 -6.54 -16.82
C TYR A 16 2.29 -5.50 -16.08
N ASN A 17 1.37 -5.98 -15.26
CA ASN A 17 0.58 -5.11 -14.38
C ASN A 17 1.44 -4.54 -13.26
N TRP A 18 1.06 -3.36 -12.79
CA TRP A 18 1.69 -2.67 -11.68
C TRP A 18 0.82 -2.80 -10.44
N THR A 19 1.44 -2.91 -9.28
CA THR A 19 0.75 -2.84 -7.99
C THR A 19 1.17 -1.57 -7.28
N PHE A 20 0.22 -0.63 -7.13
CA PHE A 20 0.43 0.61 -6.40
C PHE A 20 -0.37 0.60 -5.10
N LEU A 21 0.09 1.37 -4.11
CA LEU A 21 -0.65 1.64 -2.90
C LEU A 21 -0.64 3.12 -2.52
N LYS A 22 -1.66 3.52 -1.76
CA LYS A 22 -1.76 4.84 -1.14
C LYS A 22 -2.27 4.70 0.28
N ILE A 23 -1.53 5.31 1.20
CA ILE A 23 -1.81 5.38 2.64
C ILE A 23 -2.44 6.74 2.91
N TYR A 24 -3.51 6.77 3.71
CA TYR A 24 -4.22 7.98 4.14
C TYR A 24 -4.08 8.15 5.65
N THR A 25 -3.96 9.38 6.11
CA THR A 25 -3.87 9.72 7.54
C THR A 25 -5.05 10.55 8.02
N ASP A 26 -5.26 10.57 9.33
CA ASP A 26 -6.31 11.35 10.01
C ASP A 26 -6.15 12.87 9.88
N ASP A 27 -4.95 13.36 9.59
CA ASP A 27 -4.64 14.78 9.35
C ASP A 27 -4.61 15.15 7.85
N GLY A 28 -5.05 14.25 6.97
CA GLY A 28 -5.26 14.53 5.55
C GLY A 28 -4.03 14.39 4.66
N LEU A 29 -2.89 13.96 5.22
CA LEU A 29 -1.72 13.59 4.42
C LEU A 29 -1.90 12.22 3.76
N THR A 30 -1.15 12.01 2.67
CA THR A 30 -1.14 10.73 1.97
C THR A 30 0.26 10.35 1.52
N GLY A 31 0.60 9.06 1.61
CA GLY A 31 1.83 8.49 1.07
C GLY A 31 1.52 7.56 -0.09
N VAL A 32 2.36 7.55 -1.13
CA VAL A 32 2.20 6.67 -2.31
C VAL A 32 3.40 5.73 -2.40
N GLY A 33 3.15 4.49 -2.79
CA GLY A 33 4.20 3.48 -3.00
C GLY A 33 3.90 2.58 -4.20
N GLU A 34 4.96 2.06 -4.80
CA GLU A 34 4.93 0.99 -5.79
C GLU A 34 5.40 -0.29 -5.13
N ALA A 35 4.63 -1.37 -5.26
CA ALA A 35 4.98 -2.67 -4.70
C ALA A 35 5.70 -3.57 -5.71
N THR A 36 5.23 -3.61 -6.97
CA THR A 36 5.88 -4.37 -8.04
C THR A 36 5.35 -4.01 -9.42
N ASN A 37 6.16 -4.27 -10.45
CA ASN A 37 5.77 -4.34 -11.86
C ASN A 37 6.24 -5.65 -12.53
N TRP A 38 6.53 -6.68 -11.72
CA TRP A 38 6.98 -8.00 -12.18
C TRP A 38 5.82 -9.01 -12.29
N PRO A 39 5.96 -10.13 -13.01
CA PRO A 39 5.00 -11.23 -12.99
C PRO A 39 4.67 -11.64 -11.55
N GLY A 40 3.38 -11.81 -11.28
CA GLY A 40 2.89 -12.06 -9.92
C GLY A 40 2.30 -10.83 -9.21
N SER A 41 2.08 -9.71 -9.91
CA SER A 41 1.47 -8.51 -9.35
C SER A 41 0.16 -8.75 -8.60
N GLN A 42 -0.67 -9.73 -9.00
CA GLN A 42 -1.90 -10.10 -8.27
C GLN A 42 -1.61 -10.72 -6.88
N ILE A 43 -0.51 -11.48 -6.76
CA ILE A 43 -0.07 -12.05 -5.48
C ILE A 43 0.40 -10.91 -4.58
N VAL A 44 1.20 -9.98 -5.13
CA VAL A 44 1.69 -8.82 -4.39
C VAL A 44 0.54 -7.88 -4.00
N GLU A 45 -0.47 -7.71 -4.85
CA GLU A 45 -1.67 -6.93 -4.54
C GLU A 45 -2.42 -7.53 -3.35
N ALA A 46 -2.67 -8.85 -3.35
CA ALA A 46 -3.33 -9.54 -2.26
C ALA A 46 -2.54 -9.41 -0.95
N ALA A 47 -1.22 -9.62 -1.00
CA ALA A 47 -0.35 -9.46 0.16
C ALA A 47 -0.35 -8.01 0.68
N ALA A 48 -0.27 -7.02 -0.20
CA ALA A 48 -0.28 -5.61 0.19
C ALA A 48 -1.61 -5.19 0.82
N LYS A 49 -2.76 -5.70 0.33
CA LYS A 49 -4.07 -5.47 0.94
C LYS A 49 -4.13 -6.02 2.37
N GLU A 50 -3.65 -7.25 2.57
CA GLU A 50 -3.63 -7.88 3.90
C GLU A 50 -2.69 -7.14 4.87
N LEU A 51 -1.48 -6.80 4.42
CA LEU A 51 -0.52 -6.05 5.24
C LEU A 51 -0.99 -4.63 5.54
N GLY A 52 -1.69 -3.98 4.60
CA GLY A 52 -2.28 -2.65 4.80
C GLY A 52 -3.27 -2.61 5.95
N ASN A 53 -4.06 -3.67 6.16
CA ASN A 53 -5.00 -3.75 7.28
C ASN A 53 -4.28 -3.78 8.65
N ARG A 54 -3.05 -4.32 8.70
CA ARG A 54 -2.29 -4.45 9.95
C ARG A 54 -1.76 -3.12 10.48
N ILE A 55 -1.66 -2.10 9.62
CA ILE A 55 -1.09 -0.80 9.98
C ILE A 55 -2.12 0.29 10.24
N ILE A 56 -3.42 0.00 10.07
CA ILE A 56 -4.49 0.94 10.39
C ILE A 56 -4.46 1.28 11.89
N GLY A 57 -4.55 2.58 12.20
CA GLY A 57 -4.47 3.12 13.56
C GLY A 57 -3.05 3.35 14.09
N LEU A 58 -2.01 2.88 13.39
CA LEU A 58 -0.61 3.06 13.77
C LEU A 58 -0.08 4.44 13.38
N ASP A 59 1.01 4.85 14.02
CA ASP A 59 1.75 6.08 13.74
C ASP A 59 2.63 5.88 12.49
N PRO A 60 2.38 6.60 11.37
CA PRO A 60 3.13 6.41 10.12
C PRO A 60 4.60 6.85 10.21
N MET A 61 5.01 7.57 11.26
CA MET A 61 6.42 7.94 11.46
C MET A 61 7.25 6.82 12.10
N LYS A 62 6.61 5.75 12.58
CA LYS A 62 7.29 4.54 13.06
C LYS A 62 7.41 3.57 11.89
N ILE A 63 8.49 3.66 11.13
CA ILE A 63 8.66 2.86 9.90
C ILE A 63 9.25 1.46 10.14
N ASP A 64 10.12 1.29 11.15
CA ASP A 64 10.89 0.05 11.42
C ASP A 64 10.48 -0.65 12.73
N PHE A 65 9.24 -0.51 13.19
CA PHE A 65 8.82 -0.99 14.52
C PHE A 65 8.14 -2.37 14.58
N ILE A 66 8.25 -3.16 13.51
CA ILE A 66 7.67 -4.52 13.39
C ILE A 66 8.74 -5.49 12.89
#